data_AF-A0A1J3K6F2-F1
#
_entry.id   AF-A0A1J3K6F2-F1
#
_cell.length_a   1.000
_cell.length_b   1.000
_cell.length_c   1.000
_cell.angle_alpha   90.00
_cell.angle_beta   90.00
_cell.angle_gamma   90.00
#
_symmetry.space_group_name_H-M   'P 1'
#
loop_
_entity.id
_entity.type
_entity.pdbx_description
1 polymer ?
#
loop_
_entity_poly.entity_id
_entity_poly.type
_entity_poly.pdbx_seq_one_letter_code
_entity_poly.pdbx_strand_id
1 'polypeptide(L)'
;MRTFLAPTRFRSSLLRYRLINLKPLSSQSRFPIPPDNRSQDTDSNTETISEQEFPNLTTPGPEHFPTISSGEPENRSDDVDDARVIEVLLGRKNDPVSALEYCNWVRPSNRICEIGDVFWVLIHILVTSPETYDRANSLLVEFVSSNPTLIPSVMVNDLVDSAKRFGFELNSRAFNYLLNAYIRNSRTDFAVDCLNLMLDRNATPLAAYVNKVLSS
;
A
#
# COMPACT_ATOMS: atom_id res chain seq x y z
N MET A 1 14.42 -33.60 -35.38
CA MET A 1 15.60 -32.76 -35.09
C MET A 1 15.32 -32.05 -33.77
N ARG A 2 15.95 -32.47 -32.67
CA ARG A 2 15.71 -31.94 -31.30
C ARG A 2 16.71 -30.82 -31.04
N THR A 3 16.24 -29.60 -30.79
CA THR A 3 17.05 -28.48 -30.33
C THR A 3 16.92 -28.35 -28.82
N PHE A 4 18.02 -28.58 -28.11
CA PHE A 4 18.16 -28.30 -26.69
C PHE A 4 18.38 -26.79 -26.50
N LEU A 5 17.52 -26.14 -25.70
CA LEU A 5 17.79 -24.81 -25.16
C LEU A 5 18.60 -24.96 -23.87
N ALA A 6 19.75 -24.28 -23.81
CA ALA A 6 20.64 -24.26 -22.68
C ALA A 6 20.04 -23.42 -21.52
N PRO A 7 20.25 -23.81 -20.25
CA PRO A 7 19.84 -22.99 -19.12
C PRO A 7 20.83 -21.84 -18.91
N THR A 8 20.31 -20.61 -18.85
CA THR A 8 21.07 -19.42 -18.45
C THR A 8 21.50 -19.56 -16.99
N ARG A 9 22.82 -19.61 -16.77
CA ARG A 9 23.44 -19.69 -15.45
C ARG A 9 23.25 -18.38 -14.69
N PHE A 10 22.65 -18.46 -13.51
CA PHE A 10 22.63 -17.39 -12.51
C PHE A 10 24.07 -16.94 -12.18
N ARG A 11 24.36 -15.64 -12.32
CA ARG A 11 25.61 -15.05 -11.82
C ARG A 11 25.44 -14.78 -10.32
N SER A 12 25.86 -15.75 -9.52
CA SER A 12 25.94 -15.67 -8.06
C SER A 12 27.28 -15.09 -7.59
N SER A 13 27.36 -13.77 -7.53
CA SER A 13 28.37 -13.06 -6.72
C SER A 13 27.88 -11.63 -6.65
N LEU A 14 27.21 -11.19 -5.58
CA LEU A 14 27.82 -10.27 -4.60
C LEU A 14 27.05 -10.25 -3.25
N LEU A 15 25.96 -11.02 -3.12
CA LEU A 15 25.06 -10.97 -1.94
C LEU A 15 25.69 -11.48 -0.63
N ARG A 16 26.74 -12.31 -0.72
CA ARG A 16 27.32 -12.95 0.47
C ARG A 16 28.09 -12.00 1.39
N TYR A 17 28.58 -10.86 0.91
CA TYR A 17 29.43 -9.99 1.74
C TYR A 17 28.65 -8.95 2.55
N ARG A 18 27.40 -8.62 2.19
CA ARG A 18 26.65 -7.55 2.86
C ARG A 18 25.75 -8.00 4.01
N LEU A 19 25.45 -9.30 4.12
CA LEU A 19 24.47 -9.83 5.09
C LEU A 19 25.08 -10.40 6.38
N ILE A 20 26.40 -10.30 6.57
CA ILE A 20 27.12 -10.97 7.68
C ILE A 20 26.97 -10.24 9.04
N ASN A 21 26.35 -9.05 9.09
CA ASN A 21 26.25 -8.25 10.32
C ASN A 21 24.81 -7.99 10.81
N LEU A 22 24.02 -9.03 11.05
CA LEU A 22 22.80 -8.93 11.86
C LEU A 22 23.00 -9.67 13.19
N LYS A 23 23.19 -8.91 14.27
CA LYS A 23 23.21 -9.43 15.65
C LYS A 23 21.82 -9.98 16.00
N PRO A 24 21.72 -11.17 16.65
CA PRO A 24 20.45 -11.69 17.11
C PRO A 24 20.01 -10.97 18.40
N LEU A 25 18.86 -10.31 18.38
CA LEU A 25 18.16 -9.87 19.59
C LEU A 25 17.25 -11.01 20.05
N SER A 26 17.72 -11.73 21.06
CA SER A 26 16.93 -12.64 21.88
C SER A 26 16.39 -11.86 23.07
N SER A 27 15.08 -11.86 23.28
CA SER A 27 14.49 -11.51 24.57
C SER A 27 13.17 -12.24 24.76
N GLN A 28 13.19 -13.16 25.73
CA GLN A 28 12.07 -13.80 26.38
C GLN A 28 11.01 -12.77 26.80
N SER A 29 9.75 -13.02 26.43
CA SER A 29 8.60 -12.42 27.08
C SER A 29 7.95 -13.47 27.99
N ARG A 30 7.92 -13.20 29.29
CA ARG A 30 7.20 -13.98 30.30
C ARG A 30 6.23 -12.99 30.96
N PHE A 31 4.94 -13.10 30.68
CA PHE A 31 3.89 -12.37 31.39
C PHE A 31 3.00 -13.34 32.18
N PRO A 32 2.63 -13.02 33.43
CA PRO A 32 1.66 -13.79 34.20
C PRO A 32 0.22 -13.27 33.99
N ILE A 33 -0.74 -14.20 33.95
CA ILE A 33 -2.21 -14.03 34.13
C ILE A 33 -2.46 -14.01 35.68
N PRO A 34 -3.40 -13.25 36.32
CA PRO A 34 -4.89 -13.39 36.23
C PRO A 34 -5.71 -12.12 36.70
N PRO A 35 -7.00 -12.17 37.15
CA PRO A 35 -8.22 -12.94 36.78
C PRO A 35 -9.47 -12.06 36.43
N ASP A 36 -10.56 -12.75 36.05
CA ASP A 36 -12.00 -12.37 35.98
C ASP A 36 -12.55 -11.47 37.11
N ASN A 37 -13.55 -10.60 36.82
CA ASN A 37 -14.98 -10.85 37.13
C ASN A 37 -15.96 -9.68 36.81
N ARG A 38 -17.14 -10.07 36.30
CA ARG A 38 -18.53 -9.63 36.61
C ARG A 38 -19.13 -8.25 36.23
N SER A 39 -20.12 -8.35 35.31
CA SER A 39 -21.54 -7.92 35.36
C SER A 39 -21.98 -6.54 35.92
N GLN A 40 -22.81 -5.80 35.17
CA GLN A 40 -24.27 -5.69 35.44
C GLN A 40 -25.00 -4.83 34.39
N ASP A 41 -26.25 -5.23 34.14
CA ASP A 41 -27.28 -4.64 33.29
C ASP A 41 -27.76 -3.26 33.76
N THR A 42 -28.33 -2.44 32.84
CA THR A 42 -29.63 -1.78 33.08
C THR A 42 -30.28 -1.23 31.80
N ASP A 43 -31.56 -1.53 31.65
CA ASP A 43 -32.53 -1.07 30.63
C ASP A 43 -32.84 0.43 30.66
N SER A 44 -33.25 1.02 29.52
CA SER A 44 -34.60 1.62 29.35
C SER A 44 -34.74 2.55 28.13
N ASN A 45 -35.62 2.15 27.22
CA ASN A 45 -36.76 2.84 26.57
C ASN A 45 -36.70 4.35 26.23
N THR A 46 -37.01 4.69 24.96
CA THR A 46 -38.22 5.47 24.50
C THR A 46 -38.13 5.75 22.98
N GLU A 47 -39.03 5.18 22.17
CA GLU A 47 -40.17 5.82 21.46
C GLU A 47 -39.80 6.96 20.48
N THR A 48 -39.91 6.78 19.15
CA THR A 48 -41.09 6.89 18.25
C THR A 48 -41.09 8.23 17.50
N ILE A 49 -40.82 8.24 16.18
CA ILE A 49 -41.43 9.20 15.21
C ILE A 49 -41.68 8.47 13.89
N SER A 50 -42.93 8.59 13.42
CA SER A 50 -43.50 8.02 12.20
C SER A 50 -43.32 8.95 11.00
N GLU A 51 -43.31 8.34 9.82
CA GLU A 51 -43.76 8.83 8.50
C GLU A 51 -43.00 9.97 7.78
N GLN A 52 -42.48 9.67 6.59
CA GLN A 52 -43.14 10.15 5.37
C GLN A 52 -42.73 9.35 4.11
N GLU A 53 -43.75 8.79 3.47
CA GLU A 53 -43.76 8.10 2.20
C GLU A 53 -44.04 9.13 1.07
N PHE A 54 -43.29 9.07 -0.03
CA PHE A 54 -43.60 9.79 -1.27
C PHE A 54 -43.76 8.78 -2.40
N PRO A 55 -44.83 8.89 -3.21
CA PRO A 55 -44.73 8.38 -4.56
C PRO A 55 -45.30 9.31 -5.65
N ASN A 56 -44.57 9.30 -6.77
CA ASN A 56 -45.02 9.29 -8.18
C ASN A 56 -44.86 10.53 -9.08
N LEU A 57 -44.16 10.23 -10.20
CA LEU A 57 -44.37 10.60 -11.61
C LEU A 57 -44.21 12.07 -12.05
N THR A 58 -43.39 12.31 -13.10
CA THR A 58 -43.83 12.50 -14.50
C THR A 58 -42.65 12.87 -15.42
N THR A 59 -42.52 12.18 -16.57
CA THR A 59 -41.71 12.54 -17.77
C THR A 59 -42.68 13.08 -18.85
N PRO A 60 -42.32 14.08 -19.67
CA PRO A 60 -41.97 13.84 -21.11
C PRO A 60 -40.88 14.81 -21.62
N GLY A 61 -39.92 14.44 -22.47
CA GLY A 61 -40.02 14.20 -23.93
C GLY A 61 -38.90 15.00 -24.67
N PRO A 62 -38.46 14.60 -25.88
CA PRO A 62 -37.10 14.87 -26.40
C PRO A 62 -37.04 15.91 -27.53
N GLU A 63 -36.00 16.76 -27.58
CA GLU A 63 -35.68 17.57 -28.78
C GLU A 63 -34.17 17.69 -29.07
N HIS A 64 -33.90 17.91 -30.35
CA HIS A 64 -32.71 17.63 -31.15
C HIS A 64 -31.45 18.51 -30.92
N PHE A 65 -30.30 17.91 -31.26
CA PHE A 65 -28.90 18.37 -31.30
C PHE A 65 -28.61 19.75 -31.97
N PRO A 66 -27.39 20.30 -31.74
CA PRO A 66 -26.39 20.14 -32.81
C PRO A 66 -24.99 19.72 -32.32
N THR A 67 -24.36 18.89 -33.15
CA THR A 67 -22.96 18.47 -33.13
C THR A 67 -22.02 19.67 -33.28
N ILE A 68 -21.07 19.84 -32.33
CA ILE A 68 -19.82 20.58 -32.54
C ILE A 68 -18.64 19.70 -32.13
N SER A 69 -17.63 19.79 -33.00
CA SER A 69 -16.39 19.03 -33.10
C SER A 69 -15.41 19.22 -31.93
N SER A 70 -14.69 18.13 -31.65
CA SER A 70 -13.28 18.03 -31.24
C SER A 70 -12.80 18.81 -30.01
N GLY A 71 -12.52 18.04 -28.96
CA GLY A 71 -11.62 18.35 -27.86
C GLY A 71 -11.69 17.20 -26.87
N GLU A 72 -10.63 16.42 -26.73
CA GLU A 72 -10.48 15.48 -25.60
C GLU A 72 -10.86 16.20 -24.29
N PRO A 73 -11.66 15.60 -23.40
CA PRO A 73 -11.77 16.12 -22.06
C PRO A 73 -10.41 15.90 -21.40
N GLU A 74 -9.66 17.00 -21.31
CA GLU A 74 -8.43 17.14 -20.55
C GLU A 74 -8.59 16.45 -19.19
N ASN A 75 -7.68 15.53 -18.91
CA ASN A 75 -7.48 14.74 -17.70
C ASN A 75 -7.13 15.62 -16.47
N ARG A 76 -7.89 16.69 -16.23
CA ARG A 76 -7.63 17.69 -15.18
C ARG A 76 -8.46 17.46 -13.92
N SER A 77 -9.52 16.66 -13.98
CA SER A 77 -10.40 16.42 -12.83
C SER A 77 -9.71 15.59 -11.75
N ASP A 78 -8.96 14.57 -12.19
CA ASP A 78 -8.42 13.56 -11.30
C ASP A 78 -7.18 14.11 -10.58
N ASP A 79 -6.28 14.79 -11.30
CA ASP A 79 -5.10 15.45 -10.70
C ASP A 79 -5.46 16.49 -9.63
N VAL A 80 -6.52 17.27 -9.84
CA VAL A 80 -7.00 18.27 -8.88
C VAL A 80 -7.62 17.59 -7.64
N ASP A 81 -8.16 16.38 -7.80
CA ASP A 81 -8.67 15.60 -6.69
C ASP A 81 -7.54 14.93 -5.89
N ASP A 82 -6.55 14.33 -6.55
CA ASP A 82 -5.35 13.78 -5.95
C ASP A 82 -4.61 14.82 -5.09
N ALA A 83 -4.44 16.05 -5.60
CA ALA A 83 -3.79 17.12 -4.86
C ALA A 83 -4.49 17.44 -3.53
N ARG A 84 -5.83 17.49 -3.52
CA ARG A 84 -6.62 17.72 -2.30
C ARG A 84 -6.52 16.55 -1.33
N VAL A 85 -6.58 15.32 -1.83
CA VAL A 85 -6.42 14.12 -1.00
C VAL A 85 -5.04 14.10 -0.36
N ILE A 86 -3.98 14.40 -1.13
CA ILE A 86 -2.61 14.48 -0.63
C ILE A 86 -2.48 15.56 0.44
N GLU A 87 -2.99 16.77 0.22
CA GLU A 87 -2.94 17.85 1.21
C GLU A 87 -3.55 17.41 2.55
N VAL A 88 -4.73 16.79 2.48
CA VAL A 88 -5.43 16.29 3.67
C VAL A 88 -4.65 15.16 4.35
N LEU A 89 -4.05 14.23 3.60
CA LEU A 89 -3.20 13.17 4.16
C LEU A 89 -1.96 13.73 4.85
N LEU A 90 -1.31 14.73 4.25
CA LEU A 90 -0.15 15.39 4.84
C LEU A 90 -0.51 16.11 6.13
N GLY A 91 -1.72 16.70 6.22
CA GLY A 91 -2.28 17.24 7.46
C GLY A 91 -2.48 16.19 8.56
N ARG A 92 -2.67 14.91 8.19
CA ARG A 92 -2.85 13.76 9.10
C ARG A 92 -1.60 12.89 9.23
N LYS A 93 -0.42 13.34 8.79
CA LYS A 93 0.80 12.49 8.75
C LYS A 93 1.23 11.90 10.11
N ASN A 94 0.83 12.53 11.21
CA ASN A 94 1.13 12.09 12.57
C ASN A 94 0.01 11.23 13.20
N ASP A 95 -1.06 10.97 12.46
CA ASP A 95 -2.17 10.10 12.85
C ASP A 95 -2.43 9.08 11.71
N PRO A 96 -1.65 8.00 11.64
CA PRO A 96 -1.73 7.05 10.54
C PRO A 96 -3.06 6.31 10.44
N VAL A 97 -3.76 6.12 11.57
CA VAL A 97 -5.08 5.48 11.60
C VAL A 97 -6.10 6.40 10.95
N SER A 98 -6.17 7.68 11.36
CA SER A 98 -7.08 8.65 10.74
C SER A 98 -6.77 8.89 9.27
N ALA A 99 -5.49 8.90 8.88
CA ALA A 99 -5.09 9.00 7.47
C ALA A 99 -5.63 7.82 6.64
N LEU A 100 -5.54 6.59 7.16
CA LEU A 100 -6.08 5.41 6.51
C LEU A 100 -7.60 5.45 6.39
N GLU A 101 -8.30 5.81 7.46
CA GLU A 101 -9.76 5.92 7.47
C GLU A 101 -10.26 6.93 6.44
N TYR A 102 -9.60 8.09 6.35
CA TYR A 102 -9.90 9.08 5.34
C TYR A 102 -9.66 8.56 3.92
N CYS A 103 -8.51 7.91 3.69
CA CYS A 103 -8.20 7.32 2.39
C CYS A 103 -9.25 6.30 1.96
N ASN A 104 -9.67 5.42 2.86
CA ASN A 104 -10.71 4.43 2.57
C ASN A 104 -12.08 5.07 2.29
N TRP A 105 -12.37 6.19 2.95
CA TRP A 105 -13.61 6.93 2.73
C TRP A 105 -13.64 7.63 1.36
N VAL A 106 -12.54 8.32 0.97
CA VAL A 106 -12.48 9.07 -0.28
C VAL A 106 -12.15 8.19 -1.50
N ARG A 107 -11.41 7.09 -1.29
CA ARG A 107 -11.04 6.09 -2.29
C ARG A 107 -11.35 4.70 -1.75
N PRO A 108 -12.50 4.11 -2.12
CA PRO A 108 -12.76 2.70 -1.84
C PRO A 108 -11.64 1.83 -2.42
N SER A 109 -11.37 0.67 -1.81
CA SER A 109 -10.12 -0.10 -1.93
C SER A 109 -9.60 -0.35 -3.35
N ASN A 110 -10.46 -0.39 -4.37
CA ASN A 110 -10.05 -0.55 -5.77
C ASN A 110 -9.27 0.66 -6.33
N ARG A 111 -9.54 1.88 -5.84
CA ARG A 111 -8.87 3.11 -6.28
C ARG A 111 -7.60 3.42 -5.49
N ILE A 112 -7.45 2.91 -4.27
CA ILE A 112 -6.19 3.06 -3.51
C ILE A 112 -5.06 2.32 -4.21
N CYS A 113 -5.38 1.25 -4.94
CA CYS A 113 -4.41 0.43 -5.66
C CYS A 113 -3.93 1.05 -6.98
N GLU A 114 -4.40 2.26 -7.33
CA GLU A 114 -3.92 2.99 -8.49
C GLU A 114 -2.52 3.54 -8.25
N ILE A 115 -1.66 3.43 -9.26
CA ILE A 115 -0.32 4.02 -9.21
C ILE A 115 -0.48 5.54 -9.12
N GLY A 116 0.00 6.14 -8.05
CA GLY A 116 -0.06 7.58 -7.87
C GLY A 116 0.53 8.05 -6.55
N ASP A 117 0.69 9.36 -6.44
CA ASP A 117 1.27 10.01 -5.25
C ASP A 117 0.41 9.79 -4.00
N VAL A 118 -0.93 9.72 -4.13
CA VAL A 118 -1.84 9.40 -3.02
C VAL A 118 -1.48 8.09 -2.34
N PHE A 119 -1.23 7.03 -3.13
CA PHE A 119 -0.86 5.72 -2.61
C PHE A 119 0.47 5.79 -1.84
N TRP A 120 1.49 6.40 -2.43
CA TRP A 120 2.80 6.49 -1.80
C TRP A 120 2.82 7.36 -0.55
N VAL A 121 2.10 8.49 -0.55
CA VAL A 121 1.91 9.32 0.65
C VAL A 121 1.26 8.52 1.76
N LEU A 122 0.20 7.75 1.45
CA LEU A 122 -0.43 6.87 2.42
C LEU A 122 0.57 5.84 2.97
N ILE A 123 1.31 5.14 2.10
CA ILE A 123 2.32 4.16 2.54
C ILE A 123 3.35 4.81 3.48
N HIS A 124 3.87 5.99 3.15
CA HIS A 124 4.82 6.71 4.01
C HIS A 124 4.24 7.02 5.37
N ILE A 125 2.98 7.43 5.45
CA ILE A 125 2.29 7.70 6.73
C ILE A 125 2.13 6.39 7.52
N LEU A 126 1.64 5.32 6.90
CA LEU A 126 1.33 4.06 7.61
C LEU A 126 2.57 3.37 8.18
N VAL A 127 3.75 3.54 7.59
CA VAL A 127 4.99 2.93 8.11
C VAL A 127 5.58 3.70 9.29
N THR A 128 5.00 4.84 9.69
CA THR A 128 5.44 5.62 10.86
C THR A 128 4.96 5.06 12.20
N SER A 129 3.86 4.28 12.21
CA SER A 129 3.26 3.74 13.45
C SER A 129 3.12 2.21 13.41
N PRO A 130 3.49 1.50 14.50
CA PRO A 130 3.27 0.05 14.62
C PRO A 130 1.84 -0.41 14.40
N GLU A 131 0.86 0.41 14.77
CA GLU A 131 -0.56 0.06 14.65
C GLU A 131 -1.01 -0.14 13.19
N THR A 132 -0.32 0.51 12.24
CA THR A 132 -0.66 0.48 10.82
C THR A 132 0.29 -0.37 9.96
N TYR A 133 1.25 -1.06 10.57
CA TYR A 133 2.24 -1.89 9.85
C TYR A 133 1.60 -2.99 9.01
N ASP A 134 0.66 -3.75 9.59
CA ASP A 134 -0.01 -4.83 8.88
C ASP A 134 -0.87 -4.31 7.73
N ARG A 135 -1.45 -3.11 7.89
CA ARG A 135 -2.23 -2.44 6.85
C ARG A 135 -1.34 -1.97 5.70
N ALA A 136 -0.21 -1.31 5.99
CA ALA A 136 0.77 -0.91 4.98
C ALA A 136 1.28 -2.10 4.17
N ASN A 137 1.65 -3.19 4.86
CA ASN A 137 2.14 -4.41 4.23
C ASN A 137 1.07 -5.07 3.34
N SER A 138 -0.18 -5.13 3.83
CA SER A 138 -1.29 -5.70 3.05
C SER A 138 -1.59 -4.88 1.81
N LEU A 139 -1.60 -3.54 1.92
CA LEU A 139 -1.81 -2.64 0.79
C LEU A 139 -0.74 -2.81 -0.29
N LEU A 140 0.54 -2.91 0.08
CA LEU A 140 1.62 -3.14 -0.90
C LEU A 140 1.51 -4.52 -1.58
N VAL A 141 1.11 -5.55 -0.84
CA VAL A 141 0.89 -6.90 -1.41
C VAL A 141 -0.25 -6.88 -2.42
N GLU A 142 -1.37 -6.23 -2.07
CA GLU A 142 -2.53 -6.06 -2.95
C GLU A 142 -2.17 -5.20 -4.17
N PHE A 143 -1.46 -4.10 -3.96
CA PHE A 143 -1.01 -3.21 -5.03
C PHE A 143 -0.15 -3.94 -6.07
N VAL A 144 0.84 -4.74 -5.65
CA VAL A 144 1.69 -5.51 -6.55
C VAL A 144 0.92 -6.65 -7.25
N SER A 145 -0.09 -7.23 -6.58
CA SER A 145 -0.98 -8.24 -7.15
C SER A 145 -1.83 -7.65 -8.28
N SER A 146 -2.42 -6.48 -8.04
CA SER A 146 -3.27 -5.74 -8.99
C SER A 146 -2.47 -5.16 -10.16
N ASN A 147 -1.16 -4.98 -10.00
CA ASN A 147 -0.28 -4.38 -11.00
C ASN A 147 0.89 -5.31 -11.39
N PRO A 148 0.62 -6.41 -12.14
CA PRO A 148 1.59 -7.46 -12.42
C PRO A 148 2.75 -7.05 -13.32
N THR A 149 2.64 -5.91 -14.00
CA THR A 149 3.69 -5.38 -14.90
C THR A 149 4.68 -4.44 -14.20
N LEU A 150 4.42 -4.06 -12.93
CA LEU A 150 5.27 -3.09 -12.24
C LEU A 150 6.60 -3.68 -11.83
N ILE A 151 7.66 -3.10 -12.39
CA ILE A 151 9.04 -3.50 -12.15
C ILE A 151 9.61 -2.84 -10.88
N PRO A 152 10.48 -3.53 -10.13
CA PRO A 152 11.03 -3.01 -8.87
C PRO A 152 11.73 -1.66 -8.97
N SER A 153 12.42 -1.39 -10.08
CA SER A 153 13.15 -0.13 -10.26
C SER A 153 12.23 1.09 -10.26
N VAL A 154 11.08 0.99 -10.92
CA VAL A 154 10.05 2.03 -10.92
C VAL A 154 9.48 2.20 -9.52
N MET A 155 9.03 1.11 -8.90
CA MET A 155 8.43 1.13 -7.56
C MET A 155 9.35 1.69 -6.49
N VAL A 156 10.63 1.32 -6.51
CA VAL A 156 11.63 1.82 -5.58
C VAL A 156 11.93 3.30 -5.84
N ASN A 157 11.97 3.73 -7.10
CA ASN A 157 12.14 5.14 -7.43
C ASN A 157 10.93 5.96 -6.97
N ASP A 158 9.71 5.51 -7.24
CA ASP A 158 8.50 6.21 -6.82
C ASP A 158 8.41 6.32 -5.30
N LEU A 159 8.74 5.25 -4.56
CA LEU A 159 8.84 5.28 -3.10
C LEU A 159 9.85 6.34 -2.61
N VAL A 160 11.00 6.46 -3.28
CA VAL A 160 12.05 7.42 -2.90
C VAL A 160 11.68 8.85 -3.28
N ASP A 161 11.18 9.04 -4.50
CA ASP A 161 10.83 10.33 -5.05
C ASP A 161 9.63 10.93 -4.32
N SER A 162 8.63 10.12 -3.98
CA SER A 162 7.50 10.55 -3.14
C SER A 162 7.96 10.93 -1.73
N ALA A 163 8.86 10.16 -1.10
CA ALA A 163 9.40 10.53 0.22
C ALA A 163 10.05 11.91 0.18
N LYS A 164 10.92 12.13 -0.83
CA LYS A 164 11.59 13.42 -1.02
C LYS A 164 10.61 14.55 -1.34
N ARG A 165 9.65 14.30 -2.24
CA ARG A 165 8.68 15.29 -2.72
C ARG A 165 7.78 15.79 -1.60
N PHE A 166 7.36 14.88 -0.71
CA PHE A 166 6.39 15.18 0.36
C PHE A 166 7.03 15.32 1.75
N GLY A 167 8.35 15.27 1.85
CA GLY A 167 9.09 15.53 3.10
C GLY A 167 8.99 14.41 4.13
N PHE A 168 8.92 13.15 3.69
CA PHE A 168 9.02 11.98 4.56
C PHE A 168 10.45 11.48 4.68
N GLU A 169 10.78 10.90 5.83
CA GLU A 169 12.02 10.15 5.99
C GLU A 169 11.93 8.79 5.26
N LEU A 170 13.02 8.38 4.62
CA LEU A 170 13.09 7.07 3.97
C LEU A 170 13.09 5.95 5.02
N ASN A 171 11.94 5.30 5.14
CA ASN A 171 11.75 4.22 6.10
C ASN A 171 12.08 2.86 5.46
N SER A 172 13.10 2.18 5.98
CA SER A 172 13.51 0.84 5.51
C SER A 172 12.37 -0.18 5.55
N ARG A 173 11.36 0.01 6.40
CA ARG A 173 10.17 -0.85 6.46
C ARG A 173 9.35 -0.82 5.18
N ALA A 174 9.18 0.34 4.54
CA ALA A 174 8.42 0.45 3.29
C ALA A 174 9.06 -0.39 2.17
N PHE A 175 10.39 -0.35 2.06
CA PHE A 175 11.14 -1.21 1.14
C PHE A 175 10.96 -2.70 1.46
N ASN A 176 11.00 -3.07 2.75
CA ASN A 176 10.81 -4.44 3.18
C ASN A 176 9.40 -4.97 2.86
N TYR A 177 8.38 -4.13 2.98
CA TYR A 177 7.01 -4.49 2.58
C TYR A 177 6.87 -4.61 1.07
N LEU A 178 7.52 -3.74 0.28
CA LEU A 178 7.57 -3.89 -1.17
C LEU A 178 8.29 -5.19 -1.58
N LEU A 179 9.41 -5.53 -0.93
CA LEU A 179 10.09 -6.81 -1.13
C LEU A 179 9.18 -8.00 -0.81
N ASN A 180 8.49 -7.94 0.33
CA ASN A 180 7.52 -8.96 0.72
C ASN A 180 6.35 -9.07 -0.26
N ALA A 181 5.91 -7.96 -0.84
CA ALA A 181 4.88 -7.96 -1.88
C ALA A 181 5.30 -8.74 -3.12
N TYR A 182 6.54 -8.56 -3.61
CA TYR A 182 7.05 -9.38 -4.71
C TYR A 182 7.18 -10.87 -4.34
N ILE A 183 7.67 -11.18 -3.14
CA ILE A 183 7.76 -12.56 -2.64
C ILE A 183 6.37 -13.22 -2.58
N ARG A 184 5.38 -12.55 -2.00
CA ARG A 184 4.02 -13.09 -1.83
C ARG A 184 3.26 -13.27 -3.14
N ASN A 185 3.63 -12.51 -4.17
CA ASN A 185 3.06 -12.64 -5.51
C ASN A 185 3.88 -13.61 -6.39
N SER A 186 4.78 -14.43 -5.82
CA SER A 186 5.60 -15.41 -6.53
C SER A 186 6.45 -14.81 -7.67
N ARG A 187 6.82 -13.52 -7.54
CA ARG A 187 7.63 -12.77 -8.51
C ARG A 187 9.09 -12.77 -8.06
N THR A 188 9.72 -13.94 -8.06
CA THR A 188 11.05 -14.17 -7.47
C THR A 188 12.15 -13.35 -8.12
N ASP A 189 12.13 -13.22 -9.44
CA ASP A 189 13.03 -12.36 -10.22
C ASP A 189 12.95 -10.90 -9.74
N PHE A 190 11.74 -10.37 -9.63
CA PHE A 190 11.52 -9.01 -9.14
C PHE A 190 11.82 -8.86 -7.64
N ALA A 191 11.65 -9.90 -6.84
CA ALA A 191 12.07 -9.88 -5.44
C ALA A 191 13.60 -9.77 -5.31
N VAL A 192 14.36 -10.49 -6.16
CA VAL A 192 15.84 -10.37 -6.23
C VAL A 192 16.26 -8.97 -6.67
N ASP A 193 15.63 -8.42 -7.70
CA ASP A 193 15.92 -7.06 -8.18
C ASP A 193 15.59 -6.00 -7.12
N CYS A 194 14.44 -6.13 -6.44
CA CYS A 194 14.06 -5.27 -5.34
C CYS A 194 15.09 -5.32 -4.21
N LEU A 195 15.56 -6.51 -3.83
CA LEU A 195 16.60 -6.68 -2.81
C LEU A 195 17.91 -5.98 -3.21
N ASN A 196 18.35 -6.12 -4.46
CA ASN A 196 19.55 -5.43 -4.96
C ASN A 196 19.38 -3.90 -4.89
N LEU A 197 18.23 -3.38 -5.34
CA LEU A 197 17.93 -1.95 -5.30
C LEU A 197 17.89 -1.37 -3.88
N MET A 198 17.45 -2.16 -2.90
CA MET A 198 17.52 -1.80 -1.48
C MET A 198 18.97 -1.67 -1.02
N LEU A 199 19.82 -2.64 -1.35
CA LEU A 199 21.24 -2.63 -0.97
C LEU A 199 22.00 -1.46 -1.62
N ASP A 200 21.68 -1.13 -2.87
CA ASP A 200 22.28 0.01 -3.58
C ASP A 200 21.91 1.35 -2.94
N ARG A 201 20.75 1.43 -2.29
CA ARG A 201 20.26 2.62 -1.57
C ARG A 201 20.55 2.60 -0.07
N ASN A 202 21.35 1.65 0.42
CA ASN A 202 21.65 1.46 1.84
C ASN A 202 20.41 1.23 2.72
N ALA A 203 19.30 0.73 2.15
CA ALA A 203 18.15 0.31 2.93
C ALA A 203 18.39 -1.09 3.50
N THR A 204 18.17 -1.27 4.81
CA THR A 204 18.42 -2.55 5.50
C THR A 204 17.29 -3.55 5.22
N PRO A 205 17.56 -4.66 4.51
CA PRO A 205 16.56 -5.71 4.32
C PRO A 205 16.43 -6.56 5.59
N LEU A 206 15.21 -7.02 5.88
CA LEU A 206 14.91 -7.95 6.96
C LEU A 206 15.41 -9.34 6.60
N ALA A 207 16.17 -9.96 7.51
CA ALA A 207 16.71 -11.31 7.32
C ALA A 207 15.64 -12.33 6.93
N ALA A 208 14.43 -12.22 7.48
CA ALA A 208 13.32 -13.11 7.17
C ALA A 208 12.94 -13.05 5.68
N TYR A 209 12.94 -11.87 5.06
CA TYR A 209 12.61 -11.71 3.63
C TYR A 209 13.78 -12.09 2.74
N VAL A 210 15.02 -11.76 3.14
CA VAL A 210 16.22 -12.22 2.45
C VAL A 210 16.25 -13.74 2.38
N ASN A 211 16.01 -14.42 3.49
CA ASN A 211 15.98 -15.89 3.54
C ASN A 211 14.92 -16.46 2.60
N LYS A 212 13.72 -15.85 2.55
CA LYS A 212 12.68 -16.27 1.60
C LYS A 212 13.12 -16.12 0.15
N VAL A 213 13.73 -14.98 -0.22
CA VAL A 213 14.26 -14.77 -1.58
C VAL A 213 15.33 -15.81 -1.93
N LEU A 214 16.21 -16.12 -0.99
CA LEU A 214 17.30 -17.09 -1.21
C LEU A 214 16.84 -18.55 -1.21
N SER A 215 15.68 -18.85 -0.63
CA SER A 215 15.07 -20.18 -0.62
C SER A 215 14.04 -20.40 -1.72
N SER A 216 13.82 -19.39 -2.58
CA SER A 216 12.86 -19.41 -3.68
C SER A 216 13.36 -20.20 -4.89
#